data_AF-A0A8T3XJF1-F1
#
_entry.id   AF-A0A8T3XJF1-F1
#
_cell.length_a   1.000
_cell.length_b   1.000
_cell.length_c   1.000
_cell.angle_alpha   90.00
_cell.angle_beta   90.00
_cell.angle_gamma   90.00
#
_symmetry.space_group_name_H-M   'P 1'
#
loop_
_entity.id
_entity.type
_entity.pdbx_description
1 polymer ?
#
loop_
_entity_poly.entity_id
_entity_poly.type
_entity_poly.pdbx_seq_one_letter_code
_entity_poly.pdbx_strand_id
1 'polypeptide(L)' 'MAYVGGNVRSLETVKREDLNRECPDCGSKDIEYANEEFYCKKCGLVLD' A
#
# COMPACT_ATOMS: atom_id res chain seq x y z
N MET A 1 -33.42 22.61 -25.94
CA MET A 1 -32.60 21.39 -25.86
C MET A 1 -31.49 21.64 -24.84
N ALA A 2 -31.47 20.94 -23.71
CA ALA A 2 -30.42 21.05 -22.69
C ALA A 2 -29.32 20.01 -22.97
N TYR A 3 -28.08 20.46 -23.07
CA TYR A 3 -26.88 19.66 -23.19
C TYR A 3 -26.40 19.31 -21.77
N VAL A 4 -26.51 18.04 -21.37
CA VAL A 4 -25.85 17.51 -20.18
C VAL A 4 -24.80 16.52 -20.64
N GLY A 5 -23.63 17.05 -20.97
CA GLY A 5 -22.39 16.29 -21.11
C GLY A 5 -21.64 16.32 -19.79
N GLY A 6 -21.31 15.16 -19.24
CA GLY A 6 -20.57 15.06 -17.98
C GLY A 6 -20.53 13.64 -17.43
N ASN A 7 -19.96 12.71 -18.20
CA ASN A 7 -19.63 11.37 -17.76
C ASN A 7 -18.38 11.47 -16.86
N VAL A 8 -18.56 11.47 -15.54
CA VAL A 8 -17.43 11.40 -14.59
C VAL A 8 -17.39 9.99 -14.02
N ARG A 9 -16.36 9.27 -14.48
CA ARG A 9 -16.04 7.88 -14.17
C ARG A 9 -15.78 7.75 -12.66
N SER A 10 -16.74 7.21 -11.91
CA SER A 10 -16.62 6.92 -10.47
C SER A 10 -15.72 5.70 -10.18
N LEU A 11 -14.51 5.65 -10.75
CA LEU A 11 -13.67 4.46 -10.81
C LEU A 11 -12.47 4.44 -9.86
N GLU A 12 -12.25 5.46 -9.02
CA GLU A 12 -10.95 5.59 -8.36
C GLU A 12 -11.02 6.03 -6.90
N THR A 13 -11.74 5.32 -6.02
CA THR A 13 -11.47 5.50 -4.57
C THR A 13 -11.87 4.34 -3.68
N VAL A 14 -11.88 3.10 -4.19
CA VAL A 14 -11.60 1.97 -3.28
C VAL A 14 -10.10 2.04 -3.03
N LYS A 15 -9.71 2.95 -2.13
CA LYS A 15 -8.41 2.94 -1.47
C LYS A 15 -8.24 1.52 -1.00
N ARG A 16 -7.41 0.77 -1.73
CA ARG A 16 -6.82 -0.45 -1.21
C ARG A 16 -6.25 0.01 0.12
N GLU A 17 -6.86 -0.45 1.21
CA GLU A 17 -6.20 -0.68 2.48
C GLU A 17 -5.14 -1.75 2.21
N ASP A 18 -4.20 -1.40 1.32
CA ASP A 18 -2.96 -2.07 1.11
C ASP A 18 -2.28 -1.81 2.43
N LEU A 19 -2.28 -2.85 3.26
CA LEU A 19 -1.50 -3.01 4.46
C LEU A 19 -0.04 -2.78 4.10
N ASN A 20 0.29 -1.51 3.86
CA ASN A 20 1.61 -1.04 3.55
C ASN A 20 2.35 -1.08 4.87
N ARG A 21 2.74 -2.28 5.28
CA ARG A 21 3.80 -2.48 6.26
C ARG A 21 5.07 -1.97 5.59
N GLU A 22 5.20 -0.66 5.56
CA GLU A 22 6.43 0.02 5.23
C GLU A 22 7.34 -0.12 6.43
N CYS A 23 8.60 -0.46 6.17
CA CYS A 23 9.61 -0.45 7.22
C CYS A 23 9.78 1.00 7.71
N PRO A 24 9.63 1.30 9.02
CA PRO A 24 9.72 2.67 9.55
C PRO A 24 11.13 3.26 9.42
N ASP A 25 12.16 2.41 9.27
CA ASP A 25 13.55 2.85 9.19
C ASP A 25 13.94 3.33 7.79
N CYS A 26 13.40 2.67 6.75
CA CYS A 26 13.82 2.89 5.37
C CYS A 26 12.70 3.13 4.37
N GLY A 27 11.44 3.10 4.81
CA GLY A 27 10.25 3.26 3.97
C GLY A 27 10.03 2.15 2.95
N SER A 28 10.78 1.05 3.07
CA SER A 28 10.72 -0.05 2.11
C SER A 28 9.49 -0.91 2.38
N LYS A 29 8.74 -1.21 1.32
CA LYS A 29 7.56 -2.11 1.36
C LYS A 29 7.94 -3.59 1.22
N ASP A 30 9.24 -3.83 1.11
CA ASP A 30 9.84 -5.14 0.89
C ASP A 30 10.03 -5.83 2.25
N ILE A 31 8.93 -6.38 2.77
CA ILE A 31 8.88 -7.12 4.03
C ILE A 31 8.75 -8.62 3.71
N GLU A 32 9.63 -9.42 4.28
CA GLU A 32 9.57 -10.88 4.23
C GLU A 32 9.14 -11.43 5.59
N TYR A 33 8.53 -12.61 5.60
CA TYR A 33 8.17 -13.32 6.81
C TYR A 33 9.04 -14.57 6.93
N ALA A 34 9.86 -14.66 7.97
CA ALA A 34 10.64 -15.85 8.28
C ALA A 34 10.76 -16.02 9.79
N ASN A 35 10.84 -17.28 10.25
CA ASN A 35 10.93 -17.62 11.68
C ASN A 35 9.80 -16.99 12.52
N GLU A 36 8.59 -16.93 11.95
CA GLU A 36 7.40 -16.38 12.62
C GLU A 36 7.42 -14.86 12.84
N GLU A 37 8.42 -14.17 12.28
CA GLU A 37 8.61 -12.72 12.39
C GLU A 37 8.58 -12.06 11.01
N PHE A 38 8.10 -10.81 10.93
CA PHE A 38 8.23 -10.01 9.72
C PHE A 38 9.56 -9.26 9.76
N TYR A 39 10.29 -9.19 8.66
CA TYR A 39 11.52 -8.39 8.59
C TYR A 39 11.64 -7.69 7.24
N CYS A 40 12.21 -6.50 7.25
CA CYS A 40 12.47 -5.78 6.02
C CYS A 40 13.70 -6.37 5.31
N LYS A 41 13.55 -6.83 4.07
CA LYS A 41 14.68 -7.34 3.26
C LYS A 41 15.75 -6.31 2.98
N LYS A 42 15.36 -5.04 2.90
CA LYS A 42 16.26 -3.93 2.58
C LYS A 42 17.15 -3.53 3.74
N CYS A 43 16.60 -3.61 4.95
CA CYS A 43 17.17 -2.96 6.13
C CYS A 43 17.55 -4.02 7.19
N GLY A 44 17.05 -5.24 7.03
CA GLY A 44 17.20 -6.33 7.99
C GLY A 44 16.38 -6.13 9.26
N LEU A 45 15.55 -5.09 9.31
CA LEU A 45 14.83 -4.70 10.52
C LEU A 45 13.62 -5.61 10.73
N VAL A 46 13.57 -6.27 11.88
CA VAL A 46 12.42 -7.06 12.32
C VAL A 46 11.28 -6.11 12.69
N LEU A 47 10.12 -6.32 12.07
CA LEU A 47 8.85 -5.66 12.31
C LEU A 47 8.01 -6.61 13.18
N ASP A 48 8.14 -6.49 14.50
CA ASP A 48 7.26 -7.13 15.48
C ASP A 48 5.84 -6.53 15.45
#